data_AF-A0AAN9CGM1-F1
#
_entry.id   AF-A0AAN9CGM1-F1
#
_cell.length_a   1.000
_cell.length_b   1.000
_cell.length_c   1.000
_cell.angle_alpha   90.00
_cell.angle_beta   90.00
_cell.angle_gamma   90.00
#
_symmetry.space_group_name_H-M   'P 1'
#
loop_
_entity.id
_entity.type
_entity.pdbx_description
1 polymer ?
#
loop_
_entity_poly.entity_id
_entity_poly.type
_entity_poly.pdbx_seq_one_letter_code
_entity_poly.pdbx_strand_id
1 'polypeptide(L)'
;MCDAAVSWNGWYRLFIQGQSVHMPDSCVDQRSCGTHAPLWLNGGHPTVEDGVVTRAVCGHWSNNCCHFQSNTIKVKACPGNYYVYEFVSPIGCYLTYCADVRYITINNATLTPNTTLAAPGIFYPFGSSEGDTINPAVDDGSSSVITQSPFRFFGRTYQQIYVNNNGHLTFNQASGQYVPYSFPGSQDIIAGLWTDLDNRVTGVVSYRQYTSGSVLTRATQDIHNHFPNLAFSASWVFVATWDKVAYYPITNTETSFQVVLISGTHFSFILMNYGNIAVTGLPVEAGYDTVNSTDYFVIPGSNSGSSISNLKNSSNVNVPGRWAFRVDAAHNTSKNNIIGLQMKLSSFSDLTQSGNIEIVLQQIKQELVKNGLPSNIELKLRKLQKMKPTSSGLLLSSSGK
;
A
#
# COMPACT_ATOMS: atom_id res chain seq x y z
N MET A 1 -9.86 28.21 7.88
CA MET A 1 -9.99 27.08 8.83
C MET A 1 -9.69 27.63 10.22
N CYS A 2 -10.35 27.13 11.28
CA CYS A 2 -10.11 27.59 12.66
C CYS A 2 -9.80 26.40 13.58
N ASP A 3 -8.55 26.30 14.00
CA ASP A 3 -8.10 25.23 14.91
C ASP A 3 -8.43 25.52 16.37
N ALA A 4 -8.81 26.76 16.69
CA ALA A 4 -9.25 27.14 18.03
C ALA A 4 -10.60 26.49 18.42
N ALA A 5 -11.40 26.08 17.42
CA ALA A 5 -12.66 25.37 17.61
C ALA A 5 -12.50 23.84 17.71
N VAL A 6 -11.29 23.32 17.51
CA VAL A 6 -11.00 21.88 17.61
C VAL A 6 -10.71 21.53 19.06
N SER A 7 -11.37 20.48 19.56
CA SER A 7 -11.04 19.89 20.86
C SER A 7 -9.81 19.00 20.72
N TRP A 8 -8.64 19.56 21.02
CA TRP A 8 -7.37 18.84 20.98
C TRP A 8 -7.23 17.96 22.23
N ASN A 9 -7.25 16.65 22.05
CA ASN A 9 -7.05 15.65 23.10
C ASN A 9 -6.21 14.48 22.57
N GLY A 10 -4.99 14.36 23.07
CA GLY A 10 -4.07 13.28 22.74
C GLY A 10 -3.01 13.64 21.70
N TRP A 11 -2.42 12.59 21.13
CA TRP A 11 -1.30 12.69 20.19
C TRP A 11 -1.77 12.50 18.76
N TYR A 12 -1.38 13.42 17.88
CA TYR A 12 -1.79 13.48 16.50
C TYR A 12 -0.60 13.23 15.59
N ARG A 13 -0.83 12.40 14.56
CA ARG A 13 0.08 12.26 13.42
C ARG A 13 -0.56 12.95 12.21
N LEU A 14 0.21 13.75 11.50
CA LEU A 14 -0.28 14.52 10.37
C LEU A 14 -0.20 13.69 9.10
N PHE A 15 -1.25 13.75 8.29
CA PHE A 15 -1.32 13.10 6.98
C PHE A 15 -1.92 14.05 5.94
N ILE A 16 -1.36 14.08 4.75
CA ILE A 16 -1.95 14.71 3.55
C ILE A 16 -2.12 13.62 2.51
N GLN A 17 -3.36 13.38 2.05
CA GLN A 17 -3.67 12.33 1.06
C GLN A 17 -3.11 10.93 1.44
N GLY A 18 -3.10 10.60 2.74
CA GLY A 18 -2.58 9.33 3.26
C GLY A 18 -1.05 9.27 3.40
N GLN A 19 -0.30 10.27 2.93
CA GLN A 19 1.14 10.35 3.13
C GLN A 19 1.46 10.96 4.50
N SER A 20 2.44 10.37 5.20
CA SER A 20 2.94 10.91 6.45
C SER A 20 3.61 12.25 6.19
N VAL A 21 3.15 13.29 6.88
CA VAL A 21 3.73 14.63 6.81
C VAL A 21 4.00 15.13 8.23
N HIS A 22 4.65 16.26 8.33
CA HIS A 22 4.97 16.88 9.61
C HIS A 22 4.74 18.38 9.55
N MET A 23 4.69 19.03 10.71
CA MET A 23 4.63 20.48 10.77
C MET A 23 5.90 21.05 10.11
N PRO A 24 5.83 22.17 9.38
CA PRO A 24 7.03 22.89 8.98
C PRO A 24 7.83 23.32 10.21
N ASP A 25 9.15 23.19 10.18
CA ASP A 25 10.05 23.79 11.17
C ASP A 25 10.75 25.07 10.67
N SER A 26 10.27 25.57 9.53
CA SER A 26 10.62 26.87 8.96
C SER A 26 9.37 27.72 8.76
N CYS A 27 9.58 29.04 8.61
CA CYS A 27 8.51 30.00 8.36
C CYS A 27 7.68 29.64 7.11
N VAL A 28 6.36 29.74 7.24
CA VAL A 28 5.39 29.49 6.17
C VAL A 28 4.77 30.81 5.73
N ASP A 29 4.61 31.03 4.42
CA ASP A 29 4.05 32.26 3.87
C ASP A 29 2.63 32.55 4.38
N GLN A 30 2.34 33.83 4.65
CA GLN A 30 1.01 34.29 5.06
C GLN A 30 -0.08 33.81 4.09
N ARG A 31 -1.30 33.60 4.60
CA ARG A 31 -2.46 33.08 3.83
C ARG A 31 -2.31 31.65 3.29
N SER A 32 -1.40 30.85 3.86
CA SER A 32 -1.23 29.43 3.55
C SER A 32 -1.98 28.52 4.53
N CYS A 33 -1.97 27.20 4.27
CA CYS A 33 -2.57 26.17 5.14
C CYS A 33 -4.06 26.41 5.45
N GLY A 34 -4.78 27.08 4.55
CA GLY A 34 -6.21 27.39 4.72
C GLY A 34 -6.51 28.41 5.84
N THR A 35 -5.53 29.21 6.25
CA THR A 35 -5.68 30.23 7.30
C THR A 35 -4.99 31.55 6.94
N HIS A 36 -5.19 32.59 7.74
CA HIS A 36 -4.54 33.89 7.54
C HIS A 36 -3.10 33.90 8.05
N ALA A 37 -2.88 33.40 9.27
CA ALA A 37 -1.58 33.34 9.92
C ALA A 37 -1.19 31.87 10.21
N PRO A 38 -0.45 31.21 9.31
CA PRO A 38 -0.07 29.80 9.47
C PRO A 38 0.89 29.60 10.64
N LEU A 39 0.69 28.51 11.40
CA LEU A 39 1.53 28.10 12.51
C LEU A 39 2.59 27.08 12.08
N TRP A 40 3.83 27.30 12.51
CA TRP A 40 4.99 26.45 12.25
C TRP A 40 5.83 26.22 13.53
N LEU A 41 6.65 25.17 13.52
CA LEU A 41 7.42 24.70 14.68
C LEU A 41 8.70 25.52 14.84
N ASN A 42 8.82 26.27 15.92
CA ASN A 42 10.04 27.02 16.21
C ASN A 42 10.97 26.18 17.11
N GLY A 43 12.13 25.80 16.55
CA GLY A 43 13.14 24.98 17.24
C GLY A 43 13.33 23.57 16.71
N GLY A 44 12.80 23.25 15.52
CA GLY A 44 13.04 21.97 14.83
C GLY A 44 12.37 20.76 15.48
N HIS A 45 12.38 19.65 14.73
CA HIS A 45 11.87 18.38 15.23
C HIS A 45 12.92 17.65 16.10
N PRO A 46 12.50 16.91 17.15
CA PRO A 46 13.40 16.08 17.96
C PRO A 46 13.97 14.89 17.17
N THR A 47 15.00 14.26 17.71
CA THR A 47 15.45 12.91 17.34
C THR A 47 14.69 11.85 18.16
N VAL A 48 14.85 10.56 17.81
CA VAL A 48 14.18 9.46 18.54
C VAL A 48 14.68 9.38 19.99
N GLU A 49 15.95 9.70 20.20
CA GLU A 49 16.65 9.69 21.48
C GLU A 49 16.17 10.82 22.42
N ASP A 50 15.72 11.95 21.87
CA ASP A 50 15.25 13.10 22.65
C ASP A 50 13.91 12.84 23.37
N GLY A 51 13.16 11.81 22.97
CA GLY A 51 11.88 11.47 23.56
C GLY A 51 10.79 12.53 23.30
N VAL A 52 10.03 12.88 24.34
CA VAL A 52 8.99 13.92 24.26
C VAL A 52 9.62 15.27 24.59
N VAL A 53 9.59 16.20 23.64
CA VAL A 53 10.09 17.56 23.83
C VAL A 53 8.99 18.60 23.66
N THR A 54 9.10 19.70 24.39
CA THR A 54 8.23 20.87 24.20
C THR A 54 8.85 21.81 23.18
N ARG A 55 8.05 22.32 22.23
CA ARG A 55 8.47 23.26 21.20
C ARG A 55 7.58 24.49 21.16
N ALA A 56 8.18 25.63 20.87
CA ALA A 56 7.47 26.87 20.61
C ALA A 56 6.82 26.80 19.23
N VAL A 57 5.71 27.51 19.06
CA VAL A 57 4.97 27.57 17.80
C VAL A 57 4.77 29.03 17.42
N CYS A 58 5.18 29.38 16.20
CA CYS A 58 5.14 30.74 15.68
C CYS A 58 4.08 30.86 14.58
N GLY A 59 3.36 31.98 14.56
CA GLY A 59 2.42 32.35 13.50
C GLY A 59 2.94 33.50 12.66
N HIS A 60 2.98 33.33 11.34
CA HIS A 60 3.45 34.36 10.40
C HIS A 60 2.33 35.36 10.08
N TRP A 61 2.57 36.65 10.37
CA TRP A 61 1.69 37.75 9.96
C TRP A 61 2.47 39.04 9.77
N SER A 62 1.98 39.95 8.91
CA SER A 62 2.57 41.28 8.69
C SER A 62 4.08 41.22 8.35
N ASN A 63 4.48 40.24 7.54
CA ASN A 63 5.87 39.95 7.15
C ASN A 63 6.82 39.61 8.32
N ASN A 64 6.29 39.29 9.50
CA ASN A 64 7.05 38.77 10.62
C ASN A 64 6.69 37.29 10.84
N CYS A 65 7.68 36.41 10.62
CA CYS A 65 7.54 34.96 10.72
C CYS A 65 7.08 34.46 12.09
N CYS A 66 7.30 35.23 13.16
CA CYS A 66 6.79 34.92 14.50
C CYS A 66 6.06 36.13 15.08
N HIS A 67 5.17 36.73 14.29
CA HIS A 67 4.31 37.81 14.75
C HIS A 67 3.40 37.36 15.90
N PHE A 68 2.84 36.16 15.78
CA PHE A 68 2.03 35.55 16.84
C PHE A 68 2.82 34.44 17.52
N GLN A 69 2.93 34.51 18.84
CA GLN A 69 3.42 33.41 19.66
C GLN A 69 2.23 32.57 20.10
N SER A 70 2.14 31.34 19.59
CA SER A 70 1.09 30.40 19.98
C SER A 70 1.51 29.63 21.24
N ASN A 71 0.56 28.87 21.80
CA ASN A 71 0.84 27.92 22.87
C ASN A 71 1.91 26.92 22.44
N THR A 72 2.83 26.58 23.35
CA THR A 72 3.82 25.52 23.11
C THR A 72 3.12 24.17 22.98
N ILE A 73 3.65 23.31 22.11
CA ILE A 73 3.14 21.94 21.92
C ILE A 73 4.19 20.93 22.33
N LYS A 74 3.77 19.68 22.59
CA LYS A 74 4.72 18.58 22.72
C LYS A 74 4.87 17.86 21.39
N VAL A 75 6.10 17.49 21.06
CA VAL A 75 6.43 16.73 19.85
C VAL A 75 7.35 15.58 20.22
N LYS A 76 7.18 14.45 19.54
CA LYS A 76 8.01 13.26 19.71
C LYS A 76 8.34 12.66 18.35
N ALA A 77 9.60 12.27 18.17
CA ALA A 77 10.02 11.45 17.04
C ALA A 77 9.73 9.97 17.32
N CYS A 78 9.27 9.25 16.30
CA CYS A 78 8.95 7.83 16.40
C CYS A 78 9.85 6.98 15.49
N PRO A 79 10.17 5.74 15.90
CA PRO A 79 10.76 4.76 14.99
C PRO A 79 9.91 4.63 13.73
N GLY A 80 10.54 4.67 12.55
CA GLY A 80 9.82 4.71 11.26
C GLY A 80 9.73 6.09 10.61
N ASN A 81 10.57 7.05 11.05
CA ASN A 81 10.76 8.37 10.44
C ASN A 81 9.48 9.21 10.35
N TYR A 82 8.77 9.36 11.47
CA TYR A 82 7.61 10.25 11.57
C TYR A 82 7.52 10.90 12.95
N TYR A 83 6.68 11.94 13.05
CA TYR A 83 6.47 12.70 14.27
C TYR A 83 5.02 12.62 14.74
N VAL A 84 4.84 12.71 16.05
CA VAL A 84 3.53 12.89 16.69
C VAL A 84 3.54 14.15 17.54
N TYR A 85 2.40 14.82 17.59
CA TYR A 85 2.22 16.12 18.23
C TYR A 85 1.06 16.08 19.22
N GLU A 86 1.27 16.58 20.42
CA GLU A 86 0.21 16.90 21.36
C GLU A 86 -0.13 18.39 21.16
N PHE A 87 -1.06 18.66 20.24
CA PHE A 87 -1.47 20.02 19.90
C PHE A 87 -2.27 20.67 21.03
N VAL A 88 -2.15 21.99 21.13
CA VAL A 88 -2.92 22.82 22.05
C VAL A 88 -3.72 23.82 21.24
N SER A 89 -4.95 24.11 21.66
CA SER A 89 -5.80 25.10 20.98
C SER A 89 -5.06 26.43 20.79
N PRO A 90 -4.94 26.96 19.55
CA PRO A 90 -4.34 28.27 19.30
C PRO A 90 -5.15 29.41 19.91
N ILE A 91 -4.49 30.53 20.19
CA ILE A 91 -5.08 31.71 20.84
C ILE A 91 -6.10 32.49 19.98
N GLY A 92 -6.35 32.08 18.73
CA GLY A 92 -7.31 32.75 17.84
C GLY A 92 -7.60 31.97 16.55
N CYS A 93 -8.78 32.21 15.96
CA CYS A 93 -9.24 31.50 14.77
C CYS A 93 -8.47 31.81 13.48
N TYR A 94 -7.65 32.86 13.46
CA TYR A 94 -6.78 33.19 12.33
C TYR A 94 -5.46 32.40 12.34
N LEU A 95 -5.27 31.51 13.33
CA LEU A 95 -4.11 30.65 13.50
C LEU A 95 -4.50 29.18 13.26
N THR A 96 -3.71 28.47 12.46
CA THR A 96 -3.91 27.05 12.11
C THR A 96 -2.57 26.35 12.00
N TYR A 97 -2.44 25.15 12.57
CA TYR A 97 -1.25 24.31 12.44
C TYR A 97 -1.06 23.87 10.99
N CYS A 98 0.08 24.20 10.41
CA CYS A 98 0.43 23.75 9.07
C CYS A 98 0.89 22.29 9.05
N ALA A 99 0.65 21.63 7.93
CA ALA A 99 1.27 20.36 7.58
C ALA A 99 1.87 20.52 6.17
N ASP A 100 3.10 20.07 5.96
CA ASP A 100 3.82 20.26 4.70
C ASP A 100 4.51 18.98 4.22
N VAL A 101 4.50 18.80 2.90
CA VAL A 101 5.11 17.70 2.14
C VAL A 101 6.56 17.98 1.75
N ARG A 102 7.05 19.21 1.92
CA ARG A 102 8.39 19.65 1.46
C ARG A 102 9.58 18.98 2.16
N TYR A 103 9.37 18.18 3.21
CA TYR A 103 10.43 17.66 4.07
C TYR A 103 10.38 16.13 4.27
N ILE A 104 10.06 15.38 3.21
CA ILE A 104 10.47 13.97 3.18
C ILE A 104 12.00 13.97 3.17
N THR A 105 12.63 13.69 4.32
CA THR A 105 14.08 13.56 4.46
C THR A 105 14.55 12.41 3.57
N ILE A 106 14.99 12.76 2.35
CA ILE A 106 15.81 11.88 1.52
C ILE A 106 17.17 11.84 2.23
N ASN A 107 17.43 10.78 2.98
CA ASN A 107 18.78 10.49 3.41
C ASN A 107 19.63 10.38 2.14
N ASN A 108 20.52 11.35 1.93
CA ASN A 108 21.52 11.37 0.88
C ASN A 108 22.50 10.20 1.09
N ALA A 109 22.08 8.99 0.76
CA ALA A 109 23.00 7.96 0.30
C ALA A 109 23.53 8.43 -1.05
N THR A 110 24.83 8.60 -1.14
CA THR A 110 25.59 8.87 -2.36
C THR A 110 25.31 7.77 -3.39
N LEU A 111 24.26 7.95 -4.19
CA LEU A 111 24.06 7.17 -5.40
C LEU A 111 24.83 7.86 -6.52
N THR A 112 25.93 7.24 -6.88
CA THR A 112 26.59 7.41 -8.18
C THR A 112 25.56 7.43 -9.30
N PRO A 113 25.67 8.34 -10.29
CA PRO A 113 24.72 8.40 -11.39
C PRO A 113 24.97 7.24 -12.34
N ASN A 114 24.33 6.10 -12.08
CA ASN A 114 24.18 5.06 -13.09
C ASN A 114 22.85 5.29 -13.82
N THR A 115 23.02 5.81 -15.04
CA THR A 115 22.35 5.39 -16.27
C THR A 115 20.84 5.20 -16.24
N THR A 116 20.14 6.07 -16.98
CA THR A 116 18.81 5.87 -17.59
C THR A 116 17.71 5.43 -16.64
N LEU A 117 16.77 6.34 -16.33
CA LEU A 117 15.55 6.08 -15.57
C LEU A 117 14.72 4.96 -16.24
N ALA A 118 15.00 3.72 -15.84
CA ALA A 118 14.15 2.56 -16.05
C ALA A 118 12.96 2.62 -15.10
N ALA A 119 11.92 1.85 -15.42
CA ALA A 119 10.66 1.70 -14.68
C ALA A 119 10.78 1.73 -13.14
N PRO A 120 9.71 2.07 -12.39
CA PRO A 120 9.73 2.10 -10.92
C PRO A 120 10.39 0.84 -10.38
N GLY A 121 11.40 0.97 -9.50
CA GLY A 121 12.31 -0.12 -9.11
C GLY A 121 11.66 -1.38 -8.53
N ILE A 122 10.34 -1.34 -8.28
CA ILE A 122 9.50 -2.46 -7.89
C ILE A 122 9.14 -3.41 -9.04
N PHE A 123 9.22 -2.96 -10.31
CA PHE A 123 8.88 -3.77 -11.48
C PHE A 123 9.98 -4.81 -11.75
N TYR A 124 9.55 -5.98 -12.16
CA TYR A 124 10.40 -6.99 -12.77
C TYR A 124 10.84 -6.50 -14.15
N PRO A 125 12.02 -6.90 -14.67
CA PRO A 125 12.46 -6.49 -16.01
C PRO A 125 11.38 -6.81 -17.07
N PHE A 126 11.12 -5.85 -17.96
CA PHE A 126 10.14 -5.96 -19.02
C PHE A 126 10.53 -5.11 -20.23
N GLY A 127 9.79 -5.30 -21.32
CA GLY A 127 9.93 -4.54 -22.56
C GLY A 127 10.82 -5.22 -23.60
N SER A 128 10.96 -4.58 -24.76
CA SER A 128 11.66 -5.16 -25.91
C SER A 128 13.16 -5.39 -25.65
N SER A 129 13.80 -4.59 -24.79
CA SER A 129 15.21 -4.80 -24.39
C SER A 129 15.40 -6.08 -23.58
N GLU A 130 14.40 -6.49 -22.81
CA GLU A 130 14.38 -7.76 -22.09
C GLU A 130 13.92 -8.91 -23.00
N GLY A 131 13.43 -8.60 -24.20
CA GLY A 131 12.92 -9.53 -25.22
C GLY A 131 11.51 -10.02 -24.93
N ASP A 132 10.66 -9.17 -24.36
CA ASP A 132 9.24 -9.47 -24.16
C ASP A 132 8.49 -9.56 -25.50
N THR A 133 7.46 -10.41 -25.52
CA THR A 133 6.48 -10.41 -26.60
C THR A 133 5.50 -9.27 -26.36
N ILE A 134 5.19 -8.50 -27.40
CA ILE A 134 4.28 -7.36 -27.35
C ILE A 134 2.91 -7.79 -27.87
N ASN A 135 1.84 -7.48 -27.14
CA ASN A 135 0.47 -7.65 -27.61
C ASN A 135 0.16 -6.72 -28.78
N PRO A 136 -0.78 -7.09 -29.67
CA PRO A 136 -1.31 -6.16 -30.65
C PRO A 136 -1.86 -4.88 -30.01
N ALA A 137 -1.59 -3.75 -30.65
CA ALA A 137 -2.14 -2.44 -30.31
C ALA A 137 -3.59 -2.33 -30.84
N VAL A 138 -4.52 -2.88 -30.07
CA VAL A 138 -5.95 -3.01 -30.39
C VAL A 138 -6.71 -2.84 -29.09
N ASP A 139 -7.73 -1.98 -29.06
CA ASP A 139 -8.57 -1.59 -27.91
C ASP A 139 -8.90 -2.76 -26.94
N ASP A 140 -9.93 -3.53 -27.28
CA ASP A 140 -10.39 -4.72 -26.56
C ASP A 140 -9.63 -5.99 -26.99
N GLY A 141 -8.32 -5.82 -27.24
CA GLY A 141 -7.44 -6.87 -27.74
C GLY A 141 -6.98 -7.84 -26.66
N SER A 142 -6.31 -8.90 -27.11
CA SER A 142 -5.66 -9.88 -26.25
C SER A 142 -4.47 -10.50 -26.97
N SER A 143 -3.63 -11.21 -26.23
CA SER A 143 -2.61 -12.08 -26.79
C SER A 143 -3.25 -13.27 -27.53
N SER A 144 -2.48 -13.92 -28.41
CA SER A 144 -2.77 -15.32 -28.74
C SER A 144 -2.63 -16.21 -27.48
N VAL A 145 -3.05 -17.48 -27.56
CA VAL A 145 -2.80 -18.42 -26.46
C VAL A 145 -1.30 -18.50 -26.16
N ILE A 146 -0.92 -18.30 -24.89
CA ILE A 146 0.46 -18.40 -24.44
C ILE A 146 0.62 -19.73 -23.72
N THR A 147 1.29 -20.70 -24.35
CA THR A 147 1.69 -21.94 -23.68
C THR A 147 2.83 -21.65 -22.71
N GLN A 148 2.64 -22.03 -21.46
CA GLN A 148 3.51 -21.66 -20.35
C GLN A 148 3.69 -22.84 -19.38
N SER A 149 4.71 -22.79 -18.53
CA SER A 149 4.99 -23.87 -17.58
C SER A 149 3.83 -24.06 -16.59
N PRO A 150 3.57 -25.26 -16.03
CA PRO A 150 2.40 -25.45 -15.17
C PRO A 150 2.33 -24.44 -14.00
N PHE A 151 1.21 -23.71 -13.93
CA PHE A 151 0.88 -22.75 -12.87
C PHE A 151 -0.29 -23.28 -12.05
N ARG A 152 -0.14 -23.34 -10.72
CA ARG A 152 -1.23 -23.72 -9.83
C ARG A 152 -1.98 -22.48 -9.40
N PHE A 153 -3.29 -22.47 -9.61
CA PHE A 153 -4.20 -21.40 -9.23
C PHE A 153 -5.40 -22.01 -8.49
N PHE A 154 -5.39 -21.88 -7.16
CA PHE A 154 -6.38 -22.39 -6.22
C PHE A 154 -6.79 -23.85 -6.48
N GLY A 155 -5.79 -24.74 -6.52
CA GLY A 155 -5.99 -26.18 -6.71
C GLY A 155 -6.22 -26.62 -8.17
N ARG A 156 -6.37 -25.68 -9.12
CA ARG A 156 -6.36 -25.97 -10.55
C ARG A 156 -4.96 -25.75 -11.12
N THR A 157 -4.61 -26.46 -12.20
CA THR A 157 -3.32 -26.29 -12.87
C THR A 157 -3.55 -25.85 -14.31
N TYR A 158 -2.94 -24.74 -14.69
CA TYR A 158 -3.02 -24.16 -16.02
C TYR A 158 -1.65 -24.20 -16.70
N GLN A 159 -1.65 -24.51 -18.00
CA GLN A 159 -0.47 -24.49 -18.88
C GLN A 159 -0.65 -23.52 -20.05
N GLN A 160 -1.70 -22.72 -19.98
CA GLN A 160 -2.04 -21.68 -20.93
C GLN A 160 -2.51 -20.45 -20.19
N ILE A 161 -2.24 -19.28 -20.76
CA ILE A 161 -2.68 -17.99 -20.25
C ILE A 161 -2.89 -17.03 -21.43
N TYR A 162 -3.73 -16.03 -21.21
CA TYR A 162 -3.95 -14.91 -22.12
C TYR A 162 -3.69 -13.62 -21.36
N VAL A 163 -2.96 -12.70 -21.99
CA VAL A 163 -2.73 -11.35 -21.49
C VAL A 163 -3.68 -10.44 -22.24
N ASN A 164 -4.72 -9.93 -21.56
CA ASN A 164 -5.75 -9.11 -22.19
C ASN A 164 -5.39 -7.62 -22.07
N ASN A 165 -5.67 -6.83 -23.11
CA ASN A 165 -5.27 -5.43 -23.14
C ASN A 165 -5.94 -4.59 -22.04
N ASN A 166 -7.17 -4.97 -21.66
CA ASN A 166 -7.93 -4.42 -20.53
C ASN A 166 -7.45 -4.89 -19.14
N GLY A 167 -6.14 -5.08 -18.96
CA GLY A 167 -5.51 -5.16 -17.63
C GLY A 167 -5.71 -6.41 -16.79
N HIS A 168 -6.13 -7.53 -17.41
CA HIS A 168 -6.38 -8.79 -16.72
C HIS A 168 -5.85 -10.00 -17.48
N LEU A 169 -5.59 -11.09 -16.74
CA LEU A 169 -5.18 -12.39 -17.25
C LEU A 169 -6.33 -13.39 -17.15
N THR A 170 -6.49 -14.20 -18.18
CA THR A 170 -7.44 -15.32 -18.22
C THR A 170 -6.71 -16.60 -18.61
N PHE A 171 -7.23 -17.75 -18.19
CA PHE A 171 -6.58 -19.04 -18.45
C PHE A 171 -7.20 -19.81 -19.63
N ASN A 172 -8.52 -19.73 -19.81
CA ASN A 172 -9.23 -20.59 -20.76
C ASN A 172 -9.36 -19.99 -22.16
N GLN A 173 -9.61 -18.67 -22.25
CA GLN A 173 -9.83 -17.97 -23.51
C GLN A 173 -9.38 -16.51 -23.41
N ALA A 174 -9.07 -15.91 -24.56
CA ALA A 174 -8.91 -14.46 -24.69
C ALA A 174 -10.20 -13.73 -24.29
N SER A 175 -10.05 -12.52 -23.76
CA SER A 175 -11.16 -11.69 -23.29
C SER A 175 -10.92 -10.23 -23.69
N GLY A 176 -11.86 -9.66 -24.45
CA GLY A 176 -11.92 -8.22 -24.73
C GLY A 176 -12.82 -7.46 -23.77
N GLN A 177 -13.21 -8.04 -22.62
CA GLN A 177 -14.11 -7.35 -21.70
C GLN A 177 -13.39 -6.13 -21.08
N TYR A 178 -13.96 -4.94 -21.25
CA TYR A 178 -13.43 -3.68 -20.72
C TYR A 178 -14.14 -3.22 -19.44
N VAL A 179 -15.41 -3.59 -19.24
CA VAL A 179 -16.14 -3.32 -18.00
C VAL A 179 -15.93 -4.48 -17.03
N PRO A 180 -15.27 -4.26 -15.88
CA PRO A 180 -15.14 -5.30 -14.87
C PRO A 180 -16.48 -5.66 -14.24
N TYR A 181 -16.70 -6.95 -13.97
CA TYR A 181 -17.67 -7.36 -12.96
C TYR A 181 -17.05 -7.24 -11.57
N SER A 182 -17.86 -6.96 -10.56
CA SER A 182 -17.38 -6.93 -9.17
C SER A 182 -17.07 -8.33 -8.67
N PHE A 183 -15.93 -8.51 -8.02
CA PHE A 183 -15.68 -9.77 -7.31
C PHE A 183 -16.53 -9.81 -6.01
N PRO A 184 -17.14 -10.95 -5.66
CA PRO A 184 -17.07 -12.26 -6.31
C PRO A 184 -17.91 -12.38 -7.60
N GLY A 185 -17.36 -13.04 -8.62
CA GLY A 185 -18.02 -13.46 -9.85
C GLY A 185 -18.05 -14.99 -9.99
N SER A 186 -17.50 -15.53 -11.08
CA SER A 186 -17.46 -17.00 -11.29
C SER A 186 -16.43 -17.46 -12.34
N GLN A 187 -15.30 -16.76 -12.47
CA GLN A 187 -14.27 -17.11 -13.46
C GLN A 187 -12.88 -17.05 -12.84
N ASP A 188 -12.02 -18.00 -13.22
CA ASP A 188 -10.59 -17.90 -12.93
C ASP A 188 -9.99 -16.74 -13.73
N ILE A 189 -9.68 -15.66 -13.01
CA ILE A 189 -9.17 -14.39 -13.54
C ILE A 189 -8.16 -13.78 -12.57
N ILE A 190 -7.15 -13.11 -13.12
CA ILE A 190 -6.24 -12.26 -12.35
C ILE A 190 -6.33 -10.85 -12.92
N ALA A 191 -7.02 -9.96 -12.21
CA ALA A 191 -7.16 -8.56 -12.59
C ALA A 191 -6.00 -7.75 -11.99
N GLY A 192 -4.98 -7.43 -12.80
CA GLY A 192 -3.93 -6.52 -12.36
C GLY A 192 -4.49 -5.11 -12.14
N LEU A 193 -5.22 -4.63 -13.15
CA LEU A 193 -6.02 -3.40 -13.10
C LEU A 193 -7.06 -3.49 -14.23
N TRP A 194 -8.15 -4.22 -14.00
CA TRP A 194 -9.17 -4.46 -15.02
C TRP A 194 -10.06 -3.23 -15.18
N THR A 195 -9.95 -2.60 -16.34
CA THR A 195 -10.75 -1.45 -16.78
C THR A 195 -10.59 -1.26 -18.29
N ASP A 196 -11.23 -0.22 -18.83
CA ASP A 196 -11.22 0.13 -20.25
C ASP A 196 -9.89 0.82 -20.62
N LEU A 197 -8.91 0.02 -21.06
CA LEU A 197 -7.55 0.44 -21.41
C LEU A 197 -7.37 0.40 -22.92
N ASP A 198 -6.78 1.45 -23.49
CA ASP A 198 -6.53 1.57 -24.93
C ASP A 198 -5.03 1.71 -25.21
N ASN A 199 -4.46 0.68 -25.83
CA ASN A 199 -3.05 0.64 -26.22
C ASN A 199 -2.82 1.00 -27.71
N ARG A 200 -3.83 1.49 -28.44
CA ARG A 200 -3.70 1.87 -29.87
C ARG A 200 -2.89 3.15 -30.08
N VAL A 201 -2.94 4.05 -29.09
CA VAL A 201 -2.34 5.40 -29.21
C VAL A 201 -1.06 5.52 -28.37
N THR A 202 -1.08 5.04 -27.13
CA THR A 202 0.05 5.13 -26.20
C THR A 202 0.18 3.86 -25.35
N GLY A 203 1.39 3.63 -24.86
CA GLY A 203 1.70 2.51 -24.00
C GLY A 203 1.85 1.17 -24.73
N VAL A 204 2.31 0.17 -23.98
CA VAL A 204 2.59 -1.16 -24.50
C VAL A 204 2.12 -2.20 -23.48
N VAL A 205 1.45 -3.23 -23.98
CA VAL A 205 1.17 -4.45 -23.22
C VAL A 205 2.17 -5.51 -23.67
N SER A 206 2.96 -6.03 -22.74
CA SER A 206 4.06 -6.95 -23.03
C SER A 206 4.17 -8.04 -21.99
N TYR A 207 4.72 -9.19 -22.37
CA TYR A 207 4.88 -10.31 -21.47
C TYR A 207 6.04 -11.24 -21.81
N ARG A 208 6.50 -11.97 -20.80
CA ARG A 208 7.57 -12.97 -20.96
C ARG A 208 7.57 -14.02 -19.86
N GLN A 209 7.91 -15.25 -20.23
CA GLN A 209 8.26 -16.30 -19.28
C GLN A 209 9.79 -16.40 -19.13
N TYR A 210 10.25 -16.51 -17.88
CA TYR A 210 11.61 -16.79 -17.47
C TYR A 210 11.68 -18.16 -16.81
N THR A 211 12.63 -18.99 -17.23
CA THR A 211 12.91 -20.33 -16.63
C THR A 211 14.33 -20.43 -16.07
N SER A 212 15.11 -19.35 -16.17
CA SER A 212 16.47 -19.24 -15.66
C SER A 212 16.87 -17.76 -15.50
N GLY A 213 18.02 -17.50 -14.88
CA GLY A 213 18.61 -16.16 -14.75
C GLY A 213 18.21 -15.41 -13.48
N SER A 214 18.64 -14.16 -13.40
CA SER A 214 18.51 -13.30 -12.22
C SER A 214 17.06 -13.02 -11.80
N VAL A 215 16.11 -13.13 -12.73
CA VAL A 215 14.67 -12.97 -12.46
C VAL A 215 14.16 -14.04 -11.48
N LEU A 216 14.60 -15.30 -11.61
CA LEU A 216 14.23 -16.37 -10.68
C LEU A 216 14.87 -16.16 -9.30
N THR A 217 16.10 -15.66 -9.26
CA THR A 217 16.79 -15.30 -8.00
C THR A 217 16.03 -14.19 -7.27
N ARG A 218 15.64 -13.13 -7.98
CA ARG A 218 14.82 -12.04 -7.43
C ARG A 218 13.48 -12.55 -6.92
N ALA A 219 12.77 -13.34 -7.71
CA ALA A 219 11.49 -13.93 -7.31
C ALA A 219 11.62 -14.79 -6.05
N THR A 220 12.66 -15.61 -5.97
CA THR A 220 12.93 -16.41 -4.77
C THR A 220 13.17 -15.52 -3.55
N GLN A 221 13.98 -14.47 -3.68
CA GLN A 221 14.25 -13.53 -2.59
C GLN A 221 12.99 -12.77 -2.16
N ASP A 222 12.18 -12.30 -3.11
CA ASP A 222 10.93 -11.59 -2.82
C ASP A 222 9.96 -12.49 -2.04
N ILE A 223 9.80 -13.75 -2.45
CA ILE A 223 8.96 -14.70 -1.72
C ILE A 223 9.52 -15.00 -0.32
N HIS A 224 10.85 -15.17 -0.16
CA HIS A 224 11.43 -15.33 1.18
C HIS A 224 11.22 -14.11 2.08
N ASN A 225 11.30 -12.90 1.53
CA ASN A 225 11.07 -11.68 2.30
C ASN A 225 9.61 -11.56 2.77
N HIS A 226 8.65 -11.97 1.93
CA HIS A 226 7.22 -11.82 2.20
C HIS A 226 6.62 -13.03 2.94
N PHE A 227 7.22 -14.21 2.78
CA PHE A 227 6.78 -15.49 3.33
C PHE A 227 7.96 -16.25 3.96
N PRO A 228 8.58 -15.73 5.03
CA PRO A 228 9.88 -16.21 5.56
C PRO A 228 9.88 -17.64 6.11
N ASN A 229 8.71 -18.22 6.35
CA ASN A 229 8.57 -19.59 6.87
C ASN A 229 8.39 -20.64 5.77
N LEU A 230 8.45 -20.25 4.49
CA LEU A 230 8.32 -21.18 3.36
C LEU A 230 9.70 -21.52 2.80
N ALA A 231 9.98 -22.82 2.68
CA ALA A 231 11.11 -23.29 1.89
C ALA A 231 10.73 -23.19 0.41
N PHE A 232 11.21 -22.15 -0.27
CA PHE A 232 10.80 -21.82 -1.63
C PHE A 232 12.00 -21.59 -2.55
N SER A 233 11.86 -22.02 -3.80
CA SER A 233 12.74 -21.63 -4.90
C SER A 233 11.92 -21.55 -6.17
N ALA A 234 12.04 -20.43 -6.88
CA ALA A 234 11.32 -20.22 -8.13
C ALA A 234 11.89 -21.14 -9.22
N SER A 235 11.04 -21.95 -9.83
CA SER A 235 11.36 -22.76 -11.02
C SER A 235 11.07 -22.01 -12.31
N TRP A 236 10.10 -21.09 -12.30
CA TRP A 236 9.84 -20.17 -13.40
C TRP A 236 9.05 -18.94 -12.94
N VAL A 237 9.12 -17.88 -13.73
CA VAL A 237 8.43 -16.60 -13.50
C VAL A 237 7.81 -16.13 -14.81
N PHE A 238 6.55 -15.70 -14.80
CA PHE A 238 5.92 -15.01 -15.94
C PHE A 238 5.61 -13.58 -15.55
N VAL A 239 6.03 -12.63 -16.38
CA VAL A 239 5.83 -11.20 -16.17
C VAL A 239 4.92 -10.71 -17.28
N ALA A 240 3.78 -10.10 -16.93
CA ALA A 240 2.94 -9.33 -17.84
C ALA A 240 2.92 -7.87 -17.37
N THR A 241 3.17 -6.95 -18.30
CA THR A 241 3.29 -5.51 -18.03
C THR A 241 2.37 -4.74 -18.96
N TRP A 242 1.57 -3.85 -18.38
CA TRP A 242 0.90 -2.76 -19.08
C TRP A 242 1.71 -1.52 -18.72
N ASP A 243 2.48 -0.98 -19.66
CA ASP A 243 3.33 0.18 -19.43
C ASP A 243 2.78 1.41 -20.15
N LYS A 244 2.49 2.46 -19.40
CA LYS A 244 1.97 3.76 -19.88
C LYS A 244 0.74 3.64 -20.78
N VAL A 245 -0.10 2.65 -20.52
CA VAL A 245 -1.33 2.44 -21.29
C VAL A 245 -2.36 3.49 -20.84
N ALA A 246 -3.04 4.11 -21.81
CA ALA A 246 -4.07 5.09 -21.55
C ALA A 246 -5.43 4.43 -21.29
N TYR A 247 -6.36 5.16 -20.69
CA TYR A 247 -7.78 4.78 -20.65
C TYR A 247 -8.47 5.11 -21.97
N TYR A 248 -9.45 4.32 -22.38
CA TYR A 248 -10.35 4.72 -23.46
C TYR A 248 -11.38 5.76 -22.96
N PRO A 249 -11.76 6.78 -23.77
CA PRO A 249 -11.08 7.31 -24.95
C PRO A 249 -10.03 8.39 -24.58
N ILE A 250 -9.57 8.44 -23.33
CA ILE A 250 -8.72 9.48 -22.76
C ILE A 250 -7.23 9.17 -23.00
N THR A 251 -6.70 9.63 -24.13
CA THR A 251 -5.33 9.32 -24.60
C THR A 251 -4.20 10.04 -23.88
N ASN A 252 -4.48 11.02 -23.02
CA ASN A 252 -3.46 11.77 -22.25
C ASN A 252 -3.21 11.21 -20.85
N THR A 253 -3.68 9.98 -20.58
CA THR A 253 -3.44 9.26 -19.33
C THR A 253 -2.33 8.23 -19.51
N GLU A 254 -1.57 7.97 -18.45
CA GLU A 254 -0.53 6.95 -18.44
C GLU A 254 -0.67 6.10 -17.18
N THR A 255 -0.88 4.80 -17.37
CA THR A 255 -1.03 3.84 -16.29
C THR A 255 -0.07 2.67 -16.51
N SER A 256 0.82 2.44 -15.55
CA SER A 256 1.81 1.36 -15.57
C SER A 256 1.62 0.39 -14.39
N PHE A 257 1.48 -0.89 -14.66
CA PHE A 257 1.41 -1.97 -13.66
C PHE A 257 1.88 -3.32 -14.23
N GLN A 258 2.19 -4.24 -13.32
CA GLN A 258 2.59 -5.61 -13.66
C GLN A 258 1.81 -6.64 -12.87
N VAL A 259 1.57 -7.78 -13.52
CA VAL A 259 1.20 -9.04 -12.87
C VAL A 259 2.35 -10.02 -13.08
N VAL A 260 2.86 -10.58 -11.99
CA VAL A 260 3.97 -11.54 -11.98
C VAL A 260 3.50 -12.86 -11.39
N LEU A 261 3.52 -13.92 -12.19
CA LEU A 261 3.28 -15.28 -11.72
C LEU A 261 4.62 -15.92 -11.37
N ILE A 262 4.73 -16.43 -10.15
CA ILE A 262 5.95 -17.08 -9.65
C ILE A 262 5.58 -18.50 -9.27
N SER A 263 6.26 -19.49 -9.84
CA SER A 263 6.02 -20.89 -9.53
C SER A 263 7.29 -21.56 -9.01
N GLY A 264 7.11 -22.51 -8.09
CA GLY A 264 8.13 -23.45 -7.62
C GLY A 264 7.57 -24.87 -7.62
N THR A 265 8.24 -25.80 -6.95
CA THR A 265 7.84 -27.22 -6.95
C THR A 265 6.43 -27.46 -6.40
N HIS A 266 6.06 -26.76 -5.32
CA HIS A 266 4.80 -26.96 -4.60
C HIS A 266 4.01 -25.67 -4.36
N PHE A 267 4.59 -24.51 -4.65
CA PHE A 267 4.02 -23.22 -4.34
C PHE A 267 3.89 -22.37 -5.60
N SER A 268 2.84 -21.57 -5.65
CA SER A 268 2.57 -20.63 -6.73
C SER A 268 2.11 -19.33 -6.11
N PHE A 269 2.60 -18.22 -6.65
CA PHE A 269 2.34 -16.88 -6.14
C PHE A 269 1.98 -15.93 -7.27
N ILE A 270 1.21 -14.91 -6.93
CA ILE A 270 0.94 -13.75 -7.77
C ILE A 270 1.53 -12.54 -7.06
N LEU A 271 2.37 -11.77 -7.76
CA LEU A 271 2.67 -10.40 -7.37
C LEU A 271 1.95 -9.44 -8.31
N MET A 272 1.38 -8.38 -7.76
CA MET A 272 0.90 -7.23 -8.52
C MET A 272 1.74 -6.03 -8.13
N ASN A 273 2.38 -5.38 -9.11
CA ASN A 273 3.22 -4.22 -8.89
C ASN A 273 2.61 -3.01 -9.59
N TYR A 274 2.46 -1.90 -8.87
CA TYR A 274 1.85 -0.67 -9.36
C TYR A 274 2.87 0.44 -9.47
N GLY A 275 2.98 1.02 -10.67
CA GLY A 275 3.78 2.19 -10.96
C GLY A 275 2.93 3.46 -10.86
N ASN A 276 3.12 4.39 -11.79
CA ASN A 276 2.18 5.51 -11.89
C ASN A 276 0.85 5.00 -12.45
N ILE A 277 -0.26 5.29 -11.76
CA ILE A 277 -1.62 4.95 -12.20
C ILE A 277 -2.37 6.28 -12.31
N ALA A 278 -2.85 6.61 -13.51
CA ALA A 278 -3.66 7.80 -13.71
C ALA A 278 -5.02 7.67 -12.98
N VAL A 279 -5.57 8.78 -12.51
CA VAL A 279 -6.92 8.79 -11.93
C VAL A 279 -7.96 8.59 -13.02
N THR A 280 -9.05 7.90 -12.72
CA THR A 280 -10.14 7.66 -13.69
C THR A 280 -11.51 7.66 -13.03
N GLY A 281 -12.54 7.98 -13.80
CA GLY A 281 -13.94 7.79 -13.40
C GLY A 281 -14.52 6.44 -13.85
N LEU A 282 -13.74 5.64 -14.58
CA LEU A 282 -14.16 4.32 -15.07
C LEU A 282 -14.32 3.32 -13.92
N PRO A 283 -15.17 2.29 -14.09
CA PRO A 283 -15.14 1.11 -13.22
C PRO A 283 -13.78 0.44 -13.32
N VAL A 284 -13.21 0.08 -12.16
CA VAL A 284 -11.92 -0.60 -12.06
C VAL A 284 -12.07 -1.76 -11.08
N GLU A 285 -11.40 -2.88 -11.36
CA GLU A 285 -11.29 -4.01 -10.44
C GLU A 285 -9.83 -4.49 -10.40
N ALA A 286 -9.29 -4.73 -9.21
CA ALA A 286 -7.93 -5.28 -9.07
C ALA A 286 -7.90 -6.36 -7.98
N GLY A 287 -7.27 -7.48 -8.30
CA GLY A 287 -7.28 -8.68 -7.46
C GLY A 287 -7.46 -9.94 -8.29
N TYR A 288 -8.15 -10.93 -7.75
CA TYR A 288 -8.39 -12.19 -8.45
C TYR A 288 -9.71 -12.81 -8.03
N ASP A 289 -10.22 -13.69 -8.87
CA ASP A 289 -11.40 -14.48 -8.62
C ASP A 289 -11.22 -15.87 -9.23
N THR A 290 -12.01 -16.82 -8.75
CA THR A 290 -12.01 -18.21 -9.22
C THR A 290 -13.38 -18.63 -9.73
N VAL A 291 -13.42 -19.72 -10.48
CA VAL A 291 -14.68 -20.36 -10.89
C VAL A 291 -15.51 -20.69 -9.65
N ASN A 292 -16.78 -20.24 -9.64
CA ASN A 292 -17.71 -20.26 -8.51
C ASN A 292 -17.28 -19.44 -7.28
N SER A 293 -16.32 -18.53 -7.43
CA SER A 293 -15.80 -17.66 -6.37
C SER A 293 -15.42 -18.41 -5.09
N THR A 294 -14.82 -19.60 -5.21
CA THR A 294 -14.37 -20.36 -4.02
C THR A 294 -13.25 -19.64 -3.28
N ASP A 295 -12.48 -18.86 -4.03
CA ASP A 295 -11.38 -18.03 -3.59
C ASP A 295 -11.38 -16.75 -4.43
N TYR A 296 -11.46 -15.59 -3.79
CA TYR A 296 -11.37 -14.29 -4.44
C TYR A 296 -10.75 -13.25 -3.52
N PHE A 297 -10.23 -12.17 -4.09
CA PHE A 297 -9.73 -11.02 -3.35
C PHE A 297 -9.90 -9.74 -4.16
N VAL A 298 -10.39 -8.68 -3.52
CA VAL A 298 -10.45 -7.32 -4.07
C VAL A 298 -9.42 -6.47 -3.34
N ILE A 299 -8.51 -5.84 -4.08
CA ILE A 299 -7.55 -4.90 -3.50
C ILE A 299 -8.31 -3.68 -2.97
N PRO A 300 -8.19 -3.34 -1.67
CA PRO A 300 -8.91 -2.21 -1.09
C PRO A 300 -8.63 -0.89 -1.83
N GLY A 301 -9.70 -0.18 -2.19
CA GLY A 301 -9.65 1.08 -2.92
C GLY A 301 -9.47 0.93 -4.44
N SER A 302 -9.43 -0.30 -4.97
CA SER A 302 -9.38 -0.55 -6.42
C SER A 302 -10.74 -0.39 -7.11
N ASN A 303 -11.84 -0.65 -6.40
CA ASN A 303 -13.21 -0.52 -6.90
C ASN A 303 -13.77 0.92 -6.88
N SER A 304 -12.92 1.91 -6.62
CA SER A 304 -13.24 3.33 -6.68
C SER A 304 -12.18 4.05 -7.51
N GLY A 305 -12.53 4.43 -8.74
CA GLY A 305 -11.59 5.02 -9.71
C GLY A 305 -10.87 6.28 -9.21
N SER A 306 -11.46 7.03 -8.26
CA SER A 306 -10.83 8.21 -7.65
C SER A 306 -9.70 7.87 -6.67
N SER A 307 -9.69 6.67 -6.09
CA SER A 307 -8.62 6.20 -5.20
C SER A 307 -7.58 5.32 -5.90
N ILE A 308 -7.75 5.03 -7.20
CA ILE A 308 -6.92 4.06 -7.92
C ILE A 308 -5.43 4.45 -7.98
N SER A 309 -5.15 5.76 -7.98
CA SER A 309 -3.79 6.29 -7.98
C SER A 309 -3.01 5.96 -6.69
N ASN A 310 -3.71 5.58 -5.60
CA ASN A 310 -3.08 5.13 -4.36
C ASN A 310 -2.55 3.70 -4.43
N LEU A 311 -2.85 2.91 -5.47
CA LEU A 311 -2.33 1.55 -5.61
C LEU A 311 -0.80 1.51 -5.59
N LYS A 312 -0.13 2.56 -6.10
CA LYS A 312 1.33 2.73 -6.05
C LYS A 312 1.91 2.87 -4.64
N ASN A 313 1.06 3.19 -3.66
CA ASN A 313 1.42 3.36 -2.25
C ASN A 313 0.85 2.26 -1.35
N SER A 314 -0.14 1.50 -1.82
CA SER A 314 -0.80 0.44 -1.04
C SER A 314 0.00 -0.87 -1.11
N SER A 315 -0.16 -1.74 -0.10
CA SER A 315 0.54 -3.02 -0.03
C SER A 315 -0.07 -3.93 1.05
N ASN A 316 0.04 -5.25 0.86
CA ASN A 316 -0.15 -6.27 1.91
C ASN A 316 1.16 -6.88 2.44
N VAL A 317 2.32 -6.49 1.87
CA VAL A 317 3.64 -7.01 2.23
C VAL A 317 4.61 -5.92 2.67
N ASN A 318 4.09 -4.73 3.00
CA ASN A 318 4.86 -3.58 3.44
C ASN A 318 5.93 -3.12 2.42
N VAL A 319 5.64 -3.31 1.13
CA VAL A 319 6.43 -2.76 0.02
C VAL A 319 5.48 -1.88 -0.81
N PRO A 320 5.61 -0.54 -0.74
CA PRO A 320 4.69 0.37 -1.42
C PRO A 320 4.51 0.00 -2.89
N GLY A 321 3.26 -0.18 -3.33
CA GLY A 321 2.94 -0.53 -4.71
C GLY A 321 2.95 -2.03 -4.99
N ARG A 322 3.25 -2.90 -4.01
CA ARG A 322 3.26 -4.35 -4.21
C ARG A 322 2.22 -5.07 -3.38
N TRP A 323 1.50 -5.94 -4.06
CA TRP A 323 0.62 -6.94 -3.48
C TRP A 323 1.14 -8.33 -3.80
N ALA A 324 1.13 -9.23 -2.82
CA ALA A 324 1.61 -10.61 -2.97
C ALA A 324 0.59 -11.61 -2.44
N PHE A 325 0.30 -12.65 -3.23
CA PHE A 325 -0.69 -13.67 -2.88
C PHE A 325 -0.10 -15.05 -3.12
N ARG A 326 -0.32 -15.97 -2.17
CA ARG A 326 -0.05 -17.40 -2.35
C ARG A 326 -1.31 -18.06 -2.91
N VAL A 327 -1.18 -18.81 -4.00
CA VAL A 327 -2.31 -19.29 -4.81
C VAL A 327 -2.21 -20.77 -5.23
N ASP A 328 -1.31 -21.57 -4.65
CA ASP A 328 -1.14 -22.98 -5.05
C ASP A 328 -2.31 -23.91 -4.68
N ALA A 329 -3.06 -23.61 -3.62
CA ALA A 329 -4.09 -24.48 -3.08
C ALA A 329 -5.37 -23.69 -2.80
N ALA A 330 -6.53 -24.31 -3.08
CA ALA A 330 -7.83 -23.75 -2.71
C ALA A 330 -7.93 -23.55 -1.19
N HIS A 331 -8.56 -22.46 -0.74
CA HIS A 331 -9.00 -22.38 0.63
C HIS A 331 -10.12 -23.41 0.83
N ASN A 332 -9.78 -24.50 1.50
CA ASN A 332 -10.78 -25.44 1.98
C ASN A 332 -11.59 -24.75 3.09
N THR A 333 -12.69 -24.09 2.72
CA THR A 333 -13.70 -23.52 3.63
C THR A 333 -14.38 -24.58 4.50
N SER A 334 -14.12 -25.87 4.22
CA SER A 334 -14.63 -27.04 4.94
C SER A 334 -13.78 -27.50 6.15
N LYS A 335 -12.70 -26.80 6.49
CA LYS A 335 -12.08 -26.96 7.81
C LYS A 335 -12.04 -25.61 8.50
N ASN A 336 -12.46 -25.61 9.76
CA ASN A 336 -12.22 -24.58 10.77
C ASN A 336 -10.71 -24.31 10.93
N ASN A 337 -10.07 -23.83 9.87
CA ASN A 337 -8.73 -23.28 9.91
C ASN A 337 -8.92 -21.89 10.50
N ILE A 338 -9.01 -21.85 11.83
CA ILE A 338 -8.76 -20.65 12.60
C ILE A 338 -7.36 -20.19 12.18
N ILE A 339 -7.27 -19.25 11.25
CA ILE A 339 -6.05 -18.49 11.01
C ILE A 339 -5.94 -17.57 12.22
N GLY A 340 -5.30 -18.07 13.28
CA GLY A 340 -5.05 -17.30 14.48
C GLY A 340 -4.00 -16.23 14.16
N LEU A 341 -4.45 -14.99 13.95
CA LEU A 341 -3.54 -13.84 13.92
C LEU A 341 -3.10 -13.54 15.36
N GLN A 342 -1.83 -13.83 15.69
CA GLN A 342 -1.27 -13.45 16.98
C GLN A 342 -0.79 -12.00 16.91
N MET A 343 -1.54 -11.10 17.55
CA MET A 343 -1.18 -9.69 17.68
C MET A 343 -0.67 -9.40 19.09
N LYS A 344 0.42 -8.64 19.20
CA LYS A 344 0.89 -8.08 20.47
C LYS A 344 0.56 -6.60 20.46
N LEU A 345 -0.22 -6.16 21.43
CA LEU A 345 -0.73 -4.80 21.52
C LEU A 345 -0.33 -4.19 22.85
N SER A 346 -0.08 -2.88 22.83
CA SER A 346 0.21 -2.08 24.02
C SER A 346 -0.85 -0.99 24.12
N SER A 347 -1.42 -0.84 25.31
CA SER A 347 -2.46 0.13 25.61
C SER A 347 -2.03 0.96 26.81
N PHE A 348 -2.34 2.26 26.78
CA PHE A 348 -2.21 3.14 27.93
C PHE A 348 -3.37 2.96 28.94
N SER A 349 -4.52 2.48 28.46
CA SER A 349 -5.65 2.11 29.31
C SER A 349 -5.40 0.79 30.02
N ASP A 350 -5.85 0.68 31.27
CA ASP A 350 -5.75 -0.56 32.05
C ASP A 350 -6.73 -1.63 31.50
N LEU A 351 -6.19 -2.54 30.69
CA LEU A 351 -6.96 -3.60 30.05
C LEU A 351 -7.36 -4.73 31.01
N THR A 352 -6.98 -4.68 32.30
CA THR A 352 -7.57 -5.61 33.29
C THR A 352 -9.01 -5.27 33.62
N GLN A 353 -9.48 -4.07 33.23
CA GLN A 353 -10.88 -3.67 33.34
C GLN A 353 -11.66 -4.17 32.10
N SER A 354 -12.73 -4.95 32.33
CA SER A 354 -13.51 -5.61 31.26
C SER A 354 -14.03 -4.65 30.18
N GLY A 355 -14.49 -3.45 30.57
CA GLY A 355 -14.97 -2.46 29.60
C GLY A 355 -13.88 -1.97 28.64
N ASN A 356 -12.64 -1.81 29.10
CA ASN A 356 -11.54 -1.32 28.25
C ASN A 356 -11.10 -2.37 27.24
N ILE A 357 -11.08 -3.65 27.62
CA ILE A 357 -10.69 -4.73 26.71
C ILE A 357 -11.73 -4.97 25.62
N GLU A 358 -13.02 -4.87 25.95
CA GLU A 358 -14.10 -4.99 24.95
C GLU A 358 -14.00 -3.88 23.90
N ILE A 359 -13.77 -2.63 24.32
CA ILE A 359 -13.57 -1.49 23.41
C ILE A 359 -12.37 -1.72 22.49
N VAL A 360 -11.24 -2.15 23.03
CA VAL A 360 -10.02 -2.40 22.23
C VAL A 360 -10.23 -3.53 21.24
N LEU A 361 -10.84 -4.65 21.66
CA LEU A 361 -11.15 -5.76 20.75
C LEU A 361 -12.14 -5.33 19.65
N GLN A 362 -13.12 -4.50 19.98
CA GLN A 362 -14.08 -3.99 19.00
C GLN A 362 -13.40 -3.07 17.97
N GLN A 363 -12.49 -2.19 18.39
CA GLN A 363 -11.72 -1.33 17.49
C GLN A 363 -10.81 -2.15 16.57
N ILE A 364 -10.11 -3.15 17.10
CA ILE A 364 -9.28 -4.06 16.29
C ILE A 364 -10.15 -4.80 15.28
N LYS A 365 -11.30 -5.31 15.70
CA LYS A 365 -12.23 -5.99 14.80
C LYS A 365 -12.69 -5.06 13.68
N GLN A 366 -13.06 -3.82 13.99
CA GLN A 366 -13.45 -2.84 12.98
C GLN A 366 -12.32 -2.57 11.98
N GLU A 367 -11.09 -2.42 12.45
CA GLU A 367 -9.95 -2.18 11.56
C GLU A 367 -9.62 -3.42 10.71
N LEU A 368 -9.67 -4.61 11.30
CA LEU A 368 -9.47 -5.87 10.57
C LEU A 368 -10.54 -6.08 9.49
N VAL A 369 -11.80 -5.80 9.80
CA VAL A 369 -12.91 -5.86 8.83
C VAL A 369 -12.73 -4.82 7.73
N LYS A 370 -12.37 -3.60 8.08
CA LYS A 370 -12.03 -2.53 7.13
C LYS A 370 -10.88 -2.91 6.19
N ASN A 371 -9.95 -3.75 6.65
CA ASN A 371 -8.81 -4.26 5.87
C ASN A 371 -9.07 -5.64 5.24
N GLY A 372 -10.34 -6.04 5.10
CA GLY A 372 -10.75 -7.17 4.26
C GLY A 372 -11.07 -8.48 4.99
N LEU A 373 -11.08 -8.50 6.33
CA LEU A 373 -11.57 -9.67 7.06
C LEU A 373 -13.11 -9.71 7.15
N PRO A 374 -13.73 -10.91 7.18
CA PRO A 374 -15.17 -11.05 7.37
C PRO A 374 -15.68 -10.43 8.69
N SER A 375 -16.90 -9.88 8.69
CA SER A 375 -17.49 -9.28 9.90
C SER A 375 -17.81 -10.28 11.02
N ASN A 376 -17.86 -11.58 10.70
CA ASN A 376 -18.09 -12.67 11.65
C ASN A 376 -16.80 -13.15 12.35
N ILE A 377 -15.65 -12.50 12.16
CA ILE A 377 -14.44 -12.85 12.92
C ILE A 377 -14.64 -12.71 14.43
N GLU A 378 -14.10 -13.67 15.18
CA GLU A 378 -14.01 -13.63 16.65
C GLU A 378 -12.58 -13.29 17.08
N LEU A 379 -12.44 -12.29 17.94
CA LEU A 379 -11.17 -11.98 18.60
C LEU A 379 -11.22 -12.47 20.04
N LYS A 380 -10.20 -13.23 20.45
CA LYS A 380 -10.07 -13.73 21.83
C LYS A 380 -8.75 -13.26 22.42
N LEU A 381 -8.81 -12.63 23.59
CA LEU A 381 -7.61 -12.30 24.35
C LEU A 381 -6.96 -13.60 24.84
N ARG A 382 -5.70 -13.81 24.45
CA ARG A 382 -4.94 -14.99 24.91
C ARG A 382 -4.17 -14.74 26.19
N LYS A 383 -3.54 -13.56 26.33
CA LYS A 383 -2.72 -13.20 27.49
C LYS A 383 -2.75 -11.69 27.70
N LEU A 384 -2.87 -11.29 28.96
CA LEU A 384 -2.74 -9.89 29.38
C LEU A 384 -1.59 -9.78 30.37
N GLN A 385 -0.73 -8.77 30.19
CA GLN A 385 0.36 -8.46 31.10
C GLN A 385 0.33 -6.98 31.45
N LYS A 386 0.11 -6.67 32.73
CA LYS A 386 0.19 -5.31 33.24
C LYS A 386 1.66 -4.92 33.36
N MET A 387 2.07 -3.89 32.62
CA MET A 387 3.42 -3.36 32.65
C MET A 387 3.45 -2.15 33.58
N LYS A 388 4.34 -2.14 34.57
CA LYS A 388 4.58 -0.93 35.38
C LYS A 388 5.38 0.07 34.52
N PRO A 389 5.06 1.37 34.54
CA PRO A 389 5.90 2.36 33.89
C PRO A 389 7.30 2.30 34.52
N THR A 390 8.32 2.00 33.73
CA THR A 390 9.70 2.22 34.14
C THR A 390 10.01 3.70 34.02
N SER A 391 10.70 4.26 35.01
CA SER A 391 11.11 5.66 35.10
C SER A 391 12.04 6.14 33.96
N SER A 392 12.36 5.27 33.00
CA SER A 392 13.22 5.53 31.84
C SER A 392 12.56 5.29 30.48
N GLY A 393 11.25 5.03 30.39
CA GLY A 393 10.51 5.01 29.11
C GLY A 393 10.91 3.93 28.08
N LEU A 394 11.88 3.05 28.40
CA LEU A 394 12.29 1.91 27.60
C LEU A 394 11.76 0.61 28.20
N LEU A 395 10.90 -0.08 27.45
CA LEU A 395 10.44 -1.43 27.75
C LEU A 395 11.48 -2.45 27.25
N LEU A 396 12.39 -2.85 28.12
CA LEU A 396 13.14 -4.10 27.93
C LEU A 396 12.18 -5.27 28.23
N SER A 397 11.82 -6.06 27.22
CA SER A 397 11.30 -7.41 27.48
C SER A 397 12.48 -8.36 27.67
N SER A 398 12.75 -8.77 28.90
CA SER A 398 13.61 -9.91 29.15
C SER A 398 12.94 -11.18 28.64
N SER A 399 13.68 -11.91 27.80
CA SER A 399 13.33 -13.23 27.30
C SER A 399 13.34 -14.27 28.42
N GLY A 400 12.28 -15.06 28.52
CA GLY A 400 12.21 -16.26 29.35
C GLY A 400 11.32 -17.30 28.67
N LYS A 401 12.00 -18.24 27.99
CA LYS A 401 11.61 -19.51 27.33
C LYS A 401 10.18 -19.70 26.82
#